data_AF-A0A1T4Y259-F1
#
_entry.id   AF-A0A1T4Y259-F1
#
_cell.length_a   1.000
_cell.length_b   1.000
_cell.length_c   1.000
_cell.angle_alpha   90.00
_cell.angle_beta   90.00
_cell.angle_gamma   90.00
#
_symmetry.space_group_name_H-M   'P 1'
#
loop_
_entity.id
_entity.type
_entity.pdbx_description
1 polymer ?
#
loop_
_entity_poly.entity_id
_entity_poly.type
_entity_poly.pdbx_seq_one_letter_code
_entity_poly.pdbx_strand_id
1 'polypeptide(L)'
;MPNDQTITYIRQHFPTTPTEVVAEAVNLTISQVRTLAKKHNIKKCELYKEELKRQLVTDRRRWFESSLSPFKPSHYQEQLLLGSLLGDGYISTGAARSVNCHYQEHFGEDQREYREWKLAQLSGLPFNINGNYLRSASHPYFKQLRHALYPGSHKTLDEAFLARCIHPVFLAALYMDDGSLTVSFRYNERNRTVYCMPSIMLYTLNFTRQENQLLADHLNKTFGTSFVLSGHPDGHQSLLKLNKEQEVRHLLYTIGPYVKEIDCMRYKNDLKENISLKTESLQEKFGKDVKIVVSSSERFKAYTQEEIERMVVLKKANIADQVIADELGRSYWSVVYKLRRLRREGIL
;
A
#
# COMPACT_ATOMS: atom_id res chain seq x y z
N MET A 1 -22.30 -67.47 -19.35
CA MET A 1 -23.34 -66.67 -18.64
C MET A 1 -22.97 -66.65 -17.16
N PRO A 2 -23.01 -65.50 -16.45
CA PRO A 2 -22.77 -65.47 -15.01
C PRO A 2 -23.76 -66.38 -14.28
N ASN A 3 -23.29 -67.07 -13.24
CA ASN A 3 -24.13 -68.00 -12.45
C ASN A 3 -25.20 -67.21 -11.66
N ASP A 4 -26.34 -67.83 -11.32
CA ASP A 4 -27.42 -67.20 -10.53
C ASP A 4 -26.93 -66.69 -9.17
N GLN A 5 -25.91 -67.35 -8.61
CA GLN A 5 -25.21 -66.91 -7.41
C GLN A 5 -24.53 -65.54 -7.60
N THR A 6 -23.94 -65.27 -8.76
CA THR A 6 -23.32 -63.98 -9.10
C THR A 6 -24.36 -62.85 -9.13
N ILE A 7 -25.52 -63.09 -9.75
CA ILE A 7 -26.59 -62.08 -9.82
C ILE A 7 -27.19 -61.82 -8.44
N THR A 8 -27.33 -62.87 -7.63
CA THR A 8 -27.81 -62.77 -6.24
C THR A 8 -26.87 -61.92 -5.39
N TYR A 9 -25.56 -62.19 -5.48
CA TYR A 9 -24.54 -61.41 -4.78
C TYR A 9 -24.56 -59.93 -5.21
N ILE A 10 -24.61 -59.65 -6.51
CA ILE A 10 -24.71 -58.28 -7.04
C ILE A 10 -25.97 -57.60 -6.50
N ARG A 11 -27.13 -58.28 -6.44
CA ARG A 11 -28.38 -57.72 -5.92
C ARG A 11 -28.28 -57.31 -4.45
N GLN A 12 -27.59 -58.11 -3.63
CA GLN A 12 -27.43 -57.85 -2.20
C GLN A 12 -26.41 -56.73 -1.91
N HIS A 13 -25.27 -56.73 -2.59
CA HIS A 13 -24.13 -55.88 -2.21
C HIS A 13 -23.91 -54.66 -3.10
N PHE A 14 -24.31 -54.69 -4.38
CA PHE A 14 -24.15 -53.56 -5.28
C PHE A 14 -24.83 -52.27 -4.79
N PRO A 15 -26.03 -52.28 -4.18
CA PRO A 15 -26.68 -51.03 -3.78
C PRO A 15 -25.89 -50.19 -2.77
N THR A 16 -25.14 -50.82 -1.87
CA THR A 16 -24.52 -50.19 -0.69
C THR A 16 -22.99 -50.22 -0.69
N THR A 17 -22.35 -50.93 -1.63
CA THR A 17 -20.90 -51.18 -1.62
C THR A 17 -20.23 -50.58 -2.85
N PRO A 18 -18.96 -50.12 -2.80
CA PRO A 18 -18.20 -49.74 -3.99
C PRO A 18 -18.21 -50.81 -5.09
N THR A 19 -18.21 -50.37 -6.35
CA THR A 19 -18.36 -51.32 -7.47
C THR A 19 -17.14 -52.21 -7.63
N GLU A 20 -15.98 -51.67 -7.25
CA GLU A 20 -14.67 -52.30 -7.23
C GLU A 20 -14.68 -53.53 -6.32
N VAL A 21 -15.21 -53.39 -5.10
CA VAL A 21 -15.32 -54.47 -4.11
C VAL A 21 -16.29 -55.57 -4.58
N VAL A 22 -17.42 -55.18 -5.18
CA VAL A 22 -18.38 -56.16 -5.73
C VAL A 22 -17.79 -56.90 -6.93
N ALA A 23 -17.01 -56.21 -7.76
CA ALA A 23 -16.32 -56.78 -8.92
C ALA A 23 -15.26 -57.80 -8.50
N GLU A 24 -14.46 -57.47 -7.49
CA GLU A 24 -13.47 -58.36 -6.89
C GLU A 24 -14.12 -59.62 -6.29
N ALA A 25 -15.19 -59.46 -5.50
CA ALA A 25 -15.85 -60.58 -4.83
C ALA A 25 -16.52 -61.59 -5.78
N VAL A 26 -16.90 -61.17 -6.99
CA VAL A 26 -17.49 -62.05 -8.01
C VAL A 26 -16.55 -62.38 -9.18
N ASN A 27 -15.27 -62.00 -9.06
CA ASN A 27 -14.23 -62.18 -10.09
C ASN A 27 -14.66 -61.67 -11.48
N LEU A 28 -15.26 -60.48 -11.51
CA LEU A 28 -15.67 -59.78 -12.74
C LEU A 28 -14.96 -58.43 -12.83
N THR A 29 -14.94 -57.85 -14.02
CA THR A 29 -14.52 -56.46 -14.19
C THR A 29 -15.62 -55.50 -13.70
N ILE A 30 -15.25 -54.27 -13.31
CA ILE A 30 -16.17 -53.20 -12.93
C ILE A 30 -17.23 -52.97 -14.03
N SER A 31 -16.83 -53.02 -15.30
CA SER A 31 -17.73 -52.85 -16.45
C SER A 31 -18.75 -53.98 -16.56
N GLN A 32 -18.33 -55.23 -16.36
CA GLN A 32 -19.22 -56.39 -16.34
C GLN A 32 -20.25 -56.28 -15.19
N VAL A 33 -19.82 -55.91 -13.98
CA VAL A 33 -20.74 -55.71 -12.85
C VAL A 33 -21.76 -54.60 -13.13
N ARG A 34 -21.32 -53.45 -13.66
CA ARG A 34 -22.23 -52.34 -14.03
C ARG A 34 -23.24 -52.76 -15.09
N THR A 35 -22.80 -53.54 -16.08
CA THR A 35 -23.65 -54.05 -17.16
C THR A 35 -24.71 -55.02 -16.60
N LEU A 36 -24.32 -55.94 -15.72
CA LEU A 36 -25.25 -56.86 -15.06
C LEU A 36 -26.23 -56.14 -14.14
N ALA A 37 -25.74 -55.21 -13.30
CA ALA A 37 -26.59 -54.40 -12.43
C ALA A 37 -27.63 -53.63 -13.25
N LYS A 38 -27.22 -52.98 -14.35
CA LYS A 38 -28.13 -52.29 -15.26
C LYS A 38 -29.15 -53.24 -15.90
N LYS A 39 -28.71 -54.40 -16.42
CA LYS A 39 -29.58 -55.42 -17.04
C LYS A 39 -30.66 -55.92 -16.07
N HIS A 40 -30.33 -56.02 -14.78
CA HIS A 40 -31.23 -56.49 -13.73
C HIS A 40 -31.88 -55.36 -12.91
N ASN A 41 -31.80 -54.11 -13.37
CA ASN A 41 -32.37 -52.91 -12.72
C ASN A 41 -31.94 -52.72 -11.25
N ILE A 42 -30.72 -53.16 -10.90
CA ILE A 42 -30.12 -53.00 -9.57
C ILE A 42 -29.40 -51.64 -9.55
N LYS A 43 -29.81 -50.76 -8.65
CA LYS A 43 -29.27 -49.39 -8.53
C LYS A 43 -28.55 -49.20 -7.21
N LYS A 44 -27.63 -48.24 -7.16
CA LYS A 44 -27.10 -47.72 -5.88
C LYS A 44 -28.25 -47.15 -5.05
N CYS A 45 -28.27 -47.43 -3.75
CA CYS A 45 -29.22 -46.83 -2.83
C CYS A 45 -28.87 -45.35 -2.59
N GLU A 46 -29.85 -44.56 -2.14
CA GLU A 46 -29.63 -43.12 -1.91
C GLU A 46 -28.58 -42.86 -0.82
N LEU A 47 -28.58 -43.63 0.27
CA LEU A 47 -27.58 -43.54 1.33
C LEU A 47 -26.14 -43.67 0.78
N TYR A 48 -25.90 -44.65 -0.09
CA TYR A 48 -24.59 -44.82 -0.72
C TYR A 48 -24.23 -43.63 -1.61
N LYS A 49 -25.18 -43.11 -2.41
CA LYS A 49 -24.94 -41.95 -3.28
C LYS A 49 -24.61 -40.70 -2.46
N GLU A 50 -25.29 -40.47 -1.35
CA GLU A 50 -25.04 -39.35 -0.45
C GLU A 50 -23.68 -39.45 0.22
N GLU A 51 -23.30 -40.63 0.70
CA GLU A 51 -21.98 -40.87 1.30
C GLU A 51 -20.87 -40.69 0.25
N LEU A 52 -21.02 -41.28 -0.93
CA LEU A 52 -20.07 -41.10 -2.04
C LEU A 52 -19.94 -39.62 -2.42
N LYS A 53 -21.04 -38.87 -2.46
CA LYS A 53 -21.01 -37.43 -2.73
C LYS A 53 -20.23 -36.68 -1.64
N ARG A 54 -20.46 -36.99 -0.36
CA ARG A 54 -19.72 -36.39 0.78
C ARG A 54 -18.22 -36.70 0.70
N GLN A 55 -17.87 -37.94 0.36
CA GLN A 55 -16.48 -38.37 0.18
C GLN A 55 -15.82 -37.63 -0.98
N LEU A 56 -16.44 -37.59 -2.17
CA LEU A 56 -15.90 -36.90 -3.35
C LEU A 56 -15.70 -35.40 -3.09
N VAL A 57 -16.59 -34.74 -2.34
CA VAL A 57 -16.41 -33.34 -1.93
C VAL A 57 -15.20 -33.18 -1.02
N THR A 58 -15.03 -34.09 -0.06
CA THR A 58 -13.89 -34.09 0.87
C THR A 58 -12.57 -34.33 0.14
N ASP A 59 -12.51 -35.32 -0.74
CA ASP A 59 -11.31 -35.66 -1.51
C ASP A 59 -10.93 -34.54 -2.48
N ARG A 60 -11.93 -33.94 -3.15
CA ARG A 60 -11.71 -32.77 -4.00
C ARG A 60 -11.15 -31.59 -3.20
N ARG A 61 -11.63 -31.36 -1.98
CA ARG A 61 -11.11 -30.31 -1.09
C ARG A 61 -9.67 -30.60 -0.68
N ARG A 62 -9.35 -31.83 -0.26
CA ARG A 62 -7.98 -32.24 0.09
C ARG A 62 -7.03 -32.09 -1.09
N TRP A 63 -7.43 -32.56 -2.26
CA TRP A 63 -6.65 -32.40 -3.48
C TRP A 63 -6.38 -30.92 -3.77
N PHE A 64 -7.42 -30.09 -3.71
CA PHE A 64 -7.27 -28.64 -3.90
C PHE A 64 -6.29 -28.02 -2.90
N GLU A 65 -6.46 -28.29 -1.60
CA GLU A 65 -5.56 -27.79 -0.55
C GLU A 65 -4.11 -28.26 -0.75
N SER A 66 -3.89 -29.51 -1.17
CA SER A 66 -2.56 -30.06 -1.48
C SER A 66 -1.94 -29.50 -2.76
N SER A 67 -2.76 -28.99 -3.68
CA SER A 67 -2.32 -28.41 -4.96
C SER A 67 -1.96 -26.93 -4.85
N LEU A 68 -2.25 -26.28 -3.72
CA LEU A 68 -1.92 -24.87 -3.51
C LEU A 68 -0.40 -24.70 -3.42
N SER A 69 0.15 -23.81 -4.26
CA SER A 69 1.54 -23.43 -4.15
C SER A 69 1.82 -22.81 -2.78
N PRO A 70 2.95 -23.12 -2.13
CA PRO A 70 3.33 -22.48 -0.88
C PRO A 70 3.36 -20.96 -1.06
N PHE A 71 2.60 -20.25 -0.23
CA PHE A 71 2.59 -18.79 -0.20
C PHE A 71 3.03 -18.33 1.19
N LYS A 72 4.32 -18.02 1.31
CA LYS A 72 4.92 -17.54 2.55
C LYS A 72 5.76 -16.30 2.22
N PRO A 73 5.16 -15.11 2.16
CA PRO A 73 5.91 -13.90 1.89
C PRO A 73 6.94 -13.68 2.99
N SER A 74 8.13 -13.21 2.62
CA SER A 74 9.04 -12.63 3.61
C SER A 74 8.41 -11.39 4.25
N HIS A 75 8.95 -10.93 5.38
CA HIS A 75 8.46 -9.69 6.01
C HIS A 75 8.50 -8.53 5.01
N TYR A 76 9.58 -8.36 4.25
CA TYR A 76 9.69 -7.33 3.22
C TYR A 76 8.58 -7.42 2.16
N GLN A 77 8.34 -8.63 1.62
CA GLN A 77 7.30 -8.86 0.62
C GLN A 77 5.90 -8.59 1.17
N GLU A 78 5.64 -9.01 2.40
CA GLU A 78 4.37 -8.71 3.07
C GLU A 78 4.16 -7.19 3.19
N GLN A 79 5.18 -6.44 3.61
CA GLN A 79 5.09 -4.98 3.76
C GLN A 79 4.85 -4.27 2.43
N LEU A 80 5.51 -4.72 1.36
CA LEU A 80 5.27 -4.25 0.00
C LEU A 80 3.82 -4.52 -0.46
N LEU A 81 3.29 -5.72 -0.18
CA LEU A 81 1.91 -6.07 -0.49
C LEU A 81 0.91 -5.23 0.32
N LEU A 82 1.15 -5.02 1.61
CA LEU A 82 0.27 -4.21 2.45
C LEU A 82 0.23 -2.75 1.99
N GLY A 83 1.37 -2.16 1.62
CA GLY A 83 1.43 -0.79 1.13
C GLY A 83 0.73 -0.64 -0.22
N SER A 84 0.97 -1.60 -1.12
CA SER A 84 0.31 -1.64 -2.42
C SER A 84 -1.20 -1.88 -2.29
N LEU A 85 -1.64 -2.68 -1.32
CA LEU A 85 -3.06 -2.88 -1.00
C LEU A 85 -3.74 -1.62 -0.49
N LEU A 86 -3.03 -0.66 0.09
CA LEU A 86 -3.63 0.62 0.46
C LEU A 86 -3.68 1.59 -0.72
N GLY A 87 -2.73 1.47 -1.64
CA GLY A 87 -2.72 2.14 -2.94
C GLY A 87 -3.61 1.47 -3.99
N ASP A 88 -3.02 1.26 -5.17
CA ASP A 88 -3.67 0.74 -6.38
C ASP A 88 -4.14 -0.72 -6.29
N GLY A 89 -3.62 -1.47 -5.31
CA GLY A 89 -3.90 -2.88 -5.11
C GLY A 89 -5.27 -3.14 -4.52
N TYR A 90 -5.87 -4.26 -4.93
CA TYR A 90 -7.10 -4.78 -4.36
C TYR A 90 -7.12 -6.30 -4.30
N ILE A 91 -7.99 -6.84 -3.45
CA ILE A 91 -8.21 -8.29 -3.33
C ILE A 91 -9.49 -8.68 -4.04
N SER A 92 -9.36 -9.42 -5.14
CA SER A 92 -10.47 -9.95 -5.94
C SER A 92 -10.90 -11.32 -5.44
N THR A 93 -12.22 -11.55 -5.40
CA THR A 93 -12.82 -12.85 -5.10
C THR A 93 -12.78 -13.82 -6.28
N GLY A 94 -12.39 -13.35 -7.47
CA GLY A 94 -12.41 -14.15 -8.70
C GLY A 94 -13.83 -14.51 -9.15
N ALA A 95 -13.98 -15.65 -9.84
CA ALA A 95 -15.28 -16.14 -10.28
C ALA A 95 -16.19 -16.50 -9.08
N ALA A 96 -17.51 -16.51 -9.28
CA ALA A 96 -18.50 -16.76 -8.22
C ALA A 96 -18.32 -18.09 -7.45
N ARG A 97 -17.62 -19.07 -8.04
CA ARG A 97 -17.33 -20.38 -7.40
C ARG A 97 -15.96 -20.46 -6.73
N SER A 98 -15.17 -19.40 -6.76
CA SER A 98 -13.84 -19.36 -6.16
C SER A 98 -13.93 -19.36 -4.64
N VAL A 99 -13.19 -20.27 -4.01
CA VAL A 99 -13.12 -20.37 -2.54
C VAL A 99 -12.10 -19.40 -1.95
N ASN A 100 -11.04 -19.11 -2.72
CA ASN A 100 -9.93 -18.24 -2.35
C ASN A 100 -9.97 -16.93 -3.14
N CYS A 101 -9.30 -15.92 -2.60
CA CYS A 101 -9.13 -14.63 -3.24
C CYS A 101 -7.72 -14.51 -3.83
N HIS A 102 -7.50 -13.52 -4.69
CA HIS A 102 -6.20 -13.17 -5.22
C HIS A 102 -5.99 -11.66 -5.16
N TYR A 103 -4.73 -11.27 -5.03
CA TYR A 103 -4.27 -9.91 -5.25
C TYR A 103 -4.30 -9.51 -6.72
N GLN A 104 -4.65 -8.26 -7.00
CA GLN A 104 -4.57 -7.64 -8.32
C GLN A 104 -4.30 -6.13 -8.21
N GLU A 105 -3.48 -5.61 -9.13
CA GLU A 105 -3.27 -4.17 -9.40
C GLU A 105 -3.48 -3.92 -10.88
N HIS A 106 -4.24 -2.89 -11.23
CA HIS A 106 -4.27 -2.36 -12.60
C HIS A 106 -3.27 -1.21 -12.75
N PHE A 107 -2.70 -1.02 -13.94
CA PHE A 107 -1.74 0.05 -14.19
C PHE A 107 -1.71 0.50 -15.66
N GLY A 108 -1.30 1.75 -15.89
CA GLY A 108 -1.04 2.27 -17.23
C GLY A 108 0.35 1.91 -17.75
N GLU A 109 0.58 2.01 -19.06
CA GLU A 109 1.86 1.63 -19.68
C GLU A 109 3.05 2.42 -19.11
N ASP A 110 2.86 3.70 -18.81
CA ASP A 110 3.88 4.57 -18.21
C ASP A 110 4.34 4.10 -16.81
N GLN A 111 3.58 3.20 -16.16
CA GLN A 111 3.89 2.62 -14.85
C GLN A 111 4.38 1.17 -14.96
N ARG A 112 4.58 0.63 -16.17
CA ARG A 112 4.98 -0.78 -16.35
C ARG A 112 6.27 -1.13 -15.64
N GLU A 113 7.29 -0.29 -15.78
CA GLU A 113 8.59 -0.48 -15.11
C GLU A 113 8.43 -0.61 -13.58
N TYR A 114 7.60 0.23 -12.97
CA TYR A 114 7.31 0.13 -11.53
C TYR A 114 6.62 -1.19 -11.15
N ARG A 115 5.75 -1.73 -12.00
CA ARG A 115 5.09 -3.02 -11.74
C ARG A 115 6.01 -4.20 -11.96
N GLU A 116 6.93 -4.11 -12.92
CA GLU A 116 8.01 -5.08 -13.12
C GLU A 116 8.97 -5.08 -11.93
N TRP A 117 9.30 -3.91 -11.40
CA TRP A 117 10.04 -3.78 -10.14
C TRP A 117 9.31 -4.48 -8.99
N LYS A 118 8.00 -4.23 -8.80
CA LYS A 118 7.20 -4.94 -7.76
C LYS A 118 7.23 -6.46 -7.97
N LEU A 119 7.06 -6.92 -9.20
CA LEU A 119 7.11 -8.35 -9.53
C LEU A 119 8.46 -8.97 -9.15
N ALA A 120 9.57 -8.29 -9.42
CA ALA A 120 10.91 -8.73 -9.03
C ALA A 120 11.07 -8.81 -7.50
N GLN A 121 10.55 -7.82 -6.77
CA GLN A 121 10.54 -7.82 -5.30
C GLN A 121 9.71 -8.98 -4.71
N LEU A 122 8.66 -9.39 -5.42
CA LEU A 122 7.79 -10.53 -5.05
C LEU A 122 8.31 -11.87 -5.58
N SER A 123 9.58 -11.96 -5.97
CA SER A 123 10.20 -13.19 -6.45
C SER A 123 10.00 -14.37 -5.48
N GLY A 124 9.75 -15.55 -6.06
CA GLY A 124 9.42 -16.77 -5.30
C GLY A 124 7.95 -16.88 -4.87
N LEU A 125 7.15 -15.83 -5.02
CA LEU A 125 5.70 -15.89 -4.85
C LEU A 125 5.00 -16.04 -6.22
N PRO A 126 3.81 -16.64 -6.29
CA PRO A 126 3.10 -16.90 -7.55
C PRO A 126 2.43 -15.63 -8.08
N PHE A 127 3.21 -14.62 -8.43
CA PHE A 127 2.78 -13.40 -9.10
C PHE A 127 3.17 -13.41 -10.58
N ASN A 128 2.36 -12.74 -11.40
CA ASN A 128 2.71 -12.45 -12.79
C ASN A 128 2.10 -11.13 -13.23
N ILE A 129 2.68 -10.57 -14.30
CA ILE A 129 2.06 -9.50 -15.07
C ILE A 129 1.37 -10.14 -16.29
N ASN A 130 0.11 -9.78 -16.51
CA ASN A 130 -0.65 -10.17 -17.70
C ASN A 130 -1.35 -8.93 -18.27
N GLY A 131 -0.83 -8.42 -19.39
CA GLY A 131 -1.23 -7.12 -19.93
C GLY A 131 -0.91 -6.00 -18.93
N ASN A 132 -1.95 -5.31 -18.49
CA ASN A 132 -1.90 -4.16 -17.58
C ASN A 132 -2.30 -4.52 -16.14
N TYR A 133 -2.11 -5.79 -15.78
CA TYR A 133 -2.42 -6.29 -14.45
C TYR A 133 -1.24 -7.04 -13.84
N LEU A 134 -0.84 -6.63 -12.64
CA LEU A 134 0.00 -7.42 -11.75
C LEU A 134 -0.93 -8.22 -10.85
N ARG A 135 -0.85 -9.55 -10.88
CA ARG A 135 -1.78 -10.43 -10.17
C ARG A 135 -1.08 -11.59 -9.50
N SER A 136 -1.64 -12.04 -8.39
CA SER A 136 -1.22 -13.28 -7.73
C SER A 136 -2.10 -14.47 -8.14
N ALA A 137 -1.64 -15.69 -7.88
CA ALA A 137 -2.51 -16.85 -7.81
C ALA A 137 -3.49 -16.76 -6.61
N SER A 138 -4.68 -17.34 -6.76
CA SER A 138 -5.66 -17.40 -5.68
C SER A 138 -5.15 -18.22 -4.49
N HIS A 139 -5.15 -17.63 -3.30
CA HIS A 139 -4.57 -18.26 -2.11
C HIS A 139 -5.37 -17.92 -0.83
N PRO A 140 -5.44 -18.82 0.18
CA PRO A 140 -6.09 -18.55 1.47
C PRO A 140 -5.53 -17.32 2.19
N TYR A 141 -4.25 -17.01 1.99
CA TYR A 141 -3.62 -15.79 2.53
C TYR A 141 -4.38 -14.52 2.13
N PHE A 142 -4.70 -14.35 0.84
CA PHE A 142 -5.46 -13.19 0.37
C PHE A 142 -6.91 -13.21 0.85
N LYS A 143 -7.49 -14.40 1.08
CA LYS A 143 -8.82 -14.50 1.69
C LYS A 143 -8.81 -13.96 3.13
N GLN A 144 -7.78 -14.30 3.91
CA GLN A 144 -7.61 -13.76 5.27
C GLN A 144 -7.38 -12.24 5.25
N LEU A 145 -6.51 -11.75 4.36
CA LEU A 145 -6.34 -10.32 4.17
C LEU A 145 -7.63 -9.62 3.73
N ARG A 146 -8.44 -10.26 2.89
CA ARG A 146 -9.74 -9.72 2.48
C ARG A 146 -10.67 -9.57 3.66
N HIS A 147 -10.75 -10.55 4.56
CA HIS A 147 -11.62 -10.42 5.74
C HIS A 147 -11.18 -9.28 6.66
N ALA A 148 -9.88 -9.01 6.75
CA ALA A 148 -9.35 -7.90 7.55
C ALA A 148 -9.61 -6.54 6.88
N LEU A 149 -9.36 -6.42 5.57
CA LEU A 149 -9.45 -5.14 4.84
C LEU A 149 -10.83 -4.84 4.28
N TYR A 150 -11.68 -5.84 4.09
CA TYR A 150 -12.99 -5.73 3.47
C TYR A 150 -14.02 -6.49 4.31
N PRO A 151 -14.31 -6.06 5.56
CA PRO A 151 -15.37 -6.65 6.36
C PRO A 151 -16.76 -6.55 5.68
N GLY A 152 -16.90 -5.67 4.67
CA GLY A 152 -18.02 -5.64 3.72
C GLY A 152 -17.55 -5.62 2.25
N SER A 153 -18.10 -4.70 1.46
CA SER A 153 -17.72 -4.49 0.05
C SER A 153 -16.64 -3.44 -0.16
N HIS A 154 -16.28 -2.68 0.87
CA HIS A 154 -15.37 -1.53 0.79
C HIS A 154 -14.09 -1.80 1.59
N LYS A 155 -12.97 -1.23 1.11
CA LYS A 155 -11.67 -1.28 1.79
C LYS A 155 -11.76 -0.39 3.03
N THR A 156 -11.42 -0.93 4.20
CA THR A 156 -11.43 -0.20 5.47
C THR A 156 -10.11 -0.35 6.20
N LEU A 157 -9.79 0.61 7.07
CA LEU A 157 -8.60 0.59 7.91
C LEU A 157 -8.94 0.50 9.39
N ASP A 158 -8.23 -0.38 10.09
CA ASP A 158 -8.24 -0.45 11.54
C ASP A 158 -6.81 -0.47 12.11
N GLU A 159 -6.71 -0.30 13.42
CA GLU A 159 -5.42 -0.32 14.12
C GLU A 159 -4.71 -1.68 14.02
N ALA A 160 -5.46 -2.78 13.97
CA ALA A 160 -4.90 -4.12 13.91
C ALA A 160 -4.18 -4.38 12.57
N PHE A 161 -4.75 -3.90 11.46
CA PHE A 161 -4.11 -3.91 10.16
C PHE A 161 -2.89 -3.00 10.14
N LEU A 162 -3.02 -1.74 10.59
CA LEU A 162 -1.93 -0.76 10.58
C LEU A 162 -0.75 -1.18 11.47
N ALA A 163 -1.00 -1.84 12.60
CA ALA A 163 0.06 -2.36 13.47
C ALA A 163 1.00 -3.35 12.77
N ARG A 164 0.57 -3.96 11.65
CA ARG A 164 1.42 -4.81 10.82
C ARG A 164 2.31 -4.00 9.88
N CYS A 165 1.98 -2.75 9.56
CA CYS A 165 2.60 -1.92 8.53
C CYS A 165 3.77 -1.10 9.08
N ILE A 166 4.91 -1.74 9.36
CA ILE A 166 6.02 -1.13 10.11
C ILE A 166 7.30 -0.89 9.32
N HIS A 167 7.46 -1.52 8.16
CA HIS A 167 8.68 -1.42 7.37
C HIS A 167 8.60 -0.26 6.37
N PRO A 168 9.67 0.53 6.14
CA PRO A 168 9.63 1.67 5.22
C PRO A 168 9.19 1.36 3.78
N VAL A 169 9.37 0.11 3.30
CA VAL A 169 8.86 -0.33 1.99
C VAL A 169 7.33 -0.26 1.89
N PHE A 170 6.60 -0.40 3.00
CA PHE A 170 5.15 -0.18 3.04
C PHE A 170 4.83 1.27 2.65
N LEU A 171 5.50 2.23 3.29
CA LEU A 171 5.33 3.66 3.01
C LEU A 171 5.78 3.99 1.58
N ALA A 172 6.86 3.37 1.11
CA ALA A 172 7.34 3.53 -0.26
C ALA A 172 6.26 3.09 -1.27
N ALA A 173 5.69 1.90 -1.11
CA ALA A 173 4.65 1.40 -2.02
C ALA A 173 3.40 2.27 -2.02
N LEU A 174 2.91 2.65 -0.83
CA LEU A 174 1.76 3.55 -0.68
C LEU A 174 2.01 4.90 -1.36
N TYR A 175 3.19 5.50 -1.16
CA TYR A 175 3.55 6.77 -1.77
C TYR A 175 3.71 6.67 -3.29
N MET A 176 4.27 5.57 -3.79
CA MET A 176 4.50 5.42 -5.22
C MET A 176 3.20 5.13 -5.97
N ASP A 177 2.24 4.45 -5.34
CA ASP A 177 0.90 4.24 -5.89
C ASP A 177 0.10 5.55 -5.82
N ASP A 178 -0.24 6.02 -4.61
CA ASP A 178 -1.20 7.13 -4.40
C ASP A 178 -0.59 8.46 -3.99
N GLY A 179 0.74 8.57 -3.95
CA GLY A 179 1.43 9.80 -3.58
C GLY A 179 1.69 10.74 -4.76
N SER A 180 1.89 12.02 -4.45
CA SER A 180 2.35 13.03 -5.39
C SER A 180 3.31 14.01 -4.71
N LEU A 181 4.37 14.38 -5.41
CA LEU A 181 5.27 15.47 -5.06
C LEU A 181 4.92 16.69 -5.89
N THR A 182 4.53 17.78 -5.23
CA THR A 182 4.28 19.05 -5.90
C THR A 182 5.25 20.10 -5.39
N VAL A 183 5.63 21.04 -6.27
CA VAL A 183 6.49 22.17 -5.92
C VAL A 183 5.76 23.46 -6.27
N SER A 184 5.41 24.23 -5.25
CA SER A 184 4.86 25.57 -5.42
C SER A 184 5.97 26.60 -5.54
N PHE A 185 5.77 27.64 -6.33
CA PHE A 185 6.78 28.70 -6.54
C PHE A 185 6.23 30.05 -6.09
N ARG A 186 7.02 30.80 -5.31
CA ARG A 186 6.70 32.17 -4.91
C ARG A 186 7.86 33.09 -5.24
N TYR A 187 7.60 34.08 -6.10
CA TYR A 187 8.57 35.13 -6.40
C TYR A 187 8.57 36.22 -5.32
N ASN A 188 9.77 36.67 -4.95
CA ASN A 188 9.98 37.83 -4.10
C ASN A 188 10.77 38.87 -4.89
N GLU A 189 10.09 39.96 -5.24
CA GLU A 189 10.64 41.06 -6.03
C GLU A 189 11.81 41.75 -5.34
N ARG A 190 11.75 41.94 -4.01
CA ARG A 190 12.74 42.73 -3.26
C ARG A 190 14.15 42.16 -3.33
N ASN A 191 14.25 40.83 -3.36
CA ASN A 191 15.53 40.13 -3.39
C ASN A 191 15.68 39.26 -4.65
N ARG A 192 14.84 39.48 -5.66
CA ARG A 192 14.84 38.75 -6.95
C ARG A 192 14.98 37.24 -6.75
N THR A 193 14.22 36.68 -5.82
CA THR A 193 14.32 35.26 -5.43
C THR A 193 13.00 34.54 -5.63
N VAL A 194 13.04 33.38 -6.29
CA VAL A 194 11.93 32.41 -6.34
C VAL A 194 12.14 31.37 -5.26
N TYR A 195 11.13 31.23 -4.40
CA TYR A 195 11.09 30.20 -3.37
C TYR A 195 10.30 28.99 -3.83
N CYS A 196 10.94 27.81 -3.79
CA CYS A 196 10.34 26.52 -4.12
C CYS A 196 9.83 25.86 -2.83
N MET A 197 8.52 25.65 -2.71
CA MET A 197 7.88 25.07 -1.53
C MET A 197 7.38 23.67 -1.91
N PRO A 198 8.15 22.61 -1.63
CA PRO A 198 7.72 21.26 -1.92
C PRO A 198 6.65 20.82 -0.93
N SER A 199 5.71 20.00 -1.42
CA SER A 199 4.71 19.33 -0.60
C SER A 199 4.42 17.94 -1.13
N ILE A 200 4.07 17.03 -0.22
CA ILE A 200 3.66 15.66 -0.57
C ILE A 200 2.18 15.48 -0.21
N MET A 201 1.42 14.88 -1.11
CA MET A 201 0.02 14.48 -0.92
C MET A 201 -0.05 12.96 -1.07
N LEU A 202 -0.81 12.29 -0.21
CA LEU A 202 -1.26 10.91 -0.42
C LEU A 202 -2.76 10.95 -0.67
N TYR A 203 -3.20 10.53 -1.86
CA TYR A 203 -4.60 10.59 -2.31
C TYR A 203 -5.44 9.44 -1.73
N THR A 204 -5.54 9.39 -0.41
CA THR A 204 -6.29 8.39 0.36
C THR A 204 -7.80 8.66 0.40
N LEU A 205 -8.35 9.03 -0.76
CA LEU A 205 -9.73 9.51 -0.94
C LEU A 205 -10.79 8.41 -0.76
N ASN A 206 -10.36 7.16 -0.82
CA ASN A 206 -11.15 5.95 -0.58
C ASN A 206 -11.39 5.68 0.92
N PHE A 207 -10.65 6.33 1.81
CA PHE A 207 -10.79 6.19 3.25
C PHE A 207 -11.58 7.36 3.85
N THR A 208 -12.40 7.05 4.84
CA THR A 208 -13.11 8.07 5.61
C THR A 208 -12.12 8.98 6.35
N ARG A 209 -12.61 10.12 6.82
CA ARG A 209 -11.79 11.06 7.61
C ARG A 209 -11.20 10.41 8.87
N GLN A 210 -11.94 9.52 9.53
CA GLN A 210 -11.44 8.80 10.71
C GLN A 210 -10.33 7.82 10.34
N GLU A 211 -10.50 7.06 9.26
CA GLU A 211 -9.47 6.15 8.76
C GLU A 211 -8.22 6.89 8.28
N ASN A 212 -8.39 8.05 7.64
CA ASN A 212 -7.27 8.93 7.30
C ASN A 212 -6.54 9.45 8.54
N GLN A 213 -7.26 9.76 9.63
CA GLN A 213 -6.63 10.12 10.90
C GLN A 213 -5.83 8.95 11.48
N LEU A 214 -6.39 7.73 11.49
CA LEU A 214 -5.68 6.53 11.92
C LEU A 214 -4.41 6.28 11.10
N LEU A 215 -4.51 6.40 9.77
CA LEU A 215 -3.37 6.25 8.89
C LEU A 215 -2.31 7.33 9.15
N ALA A 216 -2.70 8.60 9.29
CA ALA A 216 -1.76 9.68 9.61
C ALA A 216 -1.03 9.43 10.93
N ASP A 217 -1.77 9.10 11.99
CA ASP A 217 -1.22 8.84 13.32
C ASP A 217 -0.24 7.65 13.28
N HIS A 218 -0.61 6.59 12.58
CA HIS A 218 0.26 5.43 12.38
C HIS A 218 1.54 5.78 11.62
N LEU A 219 1.42 6.47 10.48
CA LEU A 219 2.58 6.87 9.67
C LEU A 219 3.52 7.78 10.46
N ASN A 220 2.96 8.75 11.19
CA ASN A 220 3.71 9.70 11.98
C ASN A 220 4.46 9.03 13.14
N LYS A 221 3.78 8.13 13.84
CA LYS A 221 4.37 7.36 14.94
C LYS A 221 5.45 6.39 14.44
N THR A 222 5.19 5.69 13.34
CA THR A 222 6.02 4.57 12.88
C THR A 222 7.23 5.04 12.07
N PHE A 223 7.06 6.05 11.24
CA PHE A 223 8.09 6.52 10.30
C PHE A 223 8.64 7.91 10.65
N GLY A 224 8.19 8.52 11.75
CA GLY A 224 8.62 9.87 12.15
C GLY A 224 8.17 10.96 11.16
N THR A 225 7.10 10.71 10.41
CA THR A 225 6.48 11.72 9.53
C THR A 225 5.55 12.64 10.34
N SER A 226 4.94 13.60 9.66
CA SER A 226 3.99 14.53 10.26
C SER A 226 2.85 14.87 9.29
N PHE A 227 2.29 13.84 8.67
CA PHE A 227 1.11 13.93 7.85
C PHE A 227 -0.03 14.59 8.61
N VAL A 228 -0.67 15.55 7.95
CA VAL A 228 -1.89 16.19 8.43
C VAL A 228 -3.03 15.92 7.46
N LEU A 229 -4.26 15.90 7.97
CA LEU A 229 -5.44 15.83 7.13
C LEU A 229 -5.61 17.13 6.35
N SER A 230 -5.93 17.00 5.06
CA SER A 230 -6.31 18.10 4.19
C SER A 230 -7.63 17.77 3.50
N GLY A 231 -8.45 18.78 3.25
CA GLY A 231 -9.69 18.63 2.48
C GLY A 231 -9.41 18.37 1.00
N HIS A 232 -10.33 17.68 0.34
CA HIS A 232 -10.34 17.44 -1.11
C HIS A 232 -11.81 17.43 -1.61
N PRO A 233 -12.12 17.83 -2.85
CA PRO A 233 -13.50 17.79 -3.37
C PRO A 233 -14.03 16.36 -3.59
N ASP A 234 -13.16 15.42 -3.96
CA ASP A 234 -13.55 14.08 -4.38
C ASP A 234 -13.50 13.05 -3.24
N GLY A 235 -14.16 11.91 -3.46
CA GLY A 235 -14.18 10.76 -2.54
C GLY A 235 -14.75 11.12 -1.17
N HIS A 236 -14.10 10.64 -0.10
CA HIS A 236 -14.43 10.98 1.28
C HIS A 236 -13.92 12.37 1.74
N GLN A 237 -13.58 13.23 0.78
CA GLN A 237 -13.26 14.64 0.98
C GLN A 237 -12.06 14.92 1.89
N SER A 238 -11.19 13.93 2.09
CA SER A 238 -9.99 14.06 2.91
C SER A 238 -8.83 13.25 2.33
N LEU A 239 -7.62 13.78 2.50
CA LEU A 239 -6.36 13.17 2.10
C LEU A 239 -5.26 13.52 3.10
N LEU A 240 -4.08 12.91 2.97
CA LEU A 240 -2.92 13.23 3.83
C LEU A 240 -1.92 14.14 3.13
N LYS A 241 -1.35 15.10 3.87
CA LYS A 241 -0.43 16.09 3.33
C LYS A 241 0.80 16.33 4.21
N LEU A 242 1.96 16.50 3.59
CA LEU A 242 3.17 17.10 4.18
C LEU A 242 3.43 18.44 3.50
N ASN A 243 3.65 19.48 4.30
CA ASN A 243 3.81 20.85 3.79
C ASN A 243 5.16 21.47 4.11
N LYS A 244 5.88 20.97 5.12
CA LYS A 244 7.20 21.51 5.45
C LYS A 244 8.27 20.78 4.68
N GLU A 245 9.24 21.54 4.21
CA GLU A 245 10.30 21.01 3.36
C GLU A 245 11.14 19.92 4.05
N GLN A 246 11.45 20.09 5.34
CA GLN A 246 12.15 19.06 6.13
C GLN A 246 11.37 17.75 6.19
N GLU A 247 10.03 17.81 6.31
CA GLU A 247 9.17 16.64 6.39
C GLU A 247 9.09 15.93 5.03
N VAL A 248 9.02 16.69 3.94
CA VAL A 248 9.12 16.16 2.58
C VAL A 248 10.46 15.46 2.36
N ARG A 249 11.58 16.10 2.73
CA ARG A 249 12.91 15.48 2.63
C ARG A 249 13.01 14.21 3.46
N HIS A 250 12.48 14.23 4.67
CA HIS A 250 12.47 13.07 5.57
C HIS A 250 11.77 11.87 4.92
N LEU A 251 10.59 12.09 4.33
CA LEU A 251 9.88 11.02 3.63
C LEU A 251 10.69 10.50 2.45
N LEU A 252 11.17 11.39 1.56
CA LEU A 252 11.95 11.01 0.37
C LEU A 252 13.23 10.25 0.74
N TYR A 253 13.90 10.66 1.83
CA TYR A 253 15.06 9.95 2.37
C TYR A 253 14.69 8.56 2.90
N THR A 254 13.58 8.46 3.64
CA THR A 254 13.10 7.21 4.25
C THR A 254 12.76 6.15 3.19
N ILE A 255 12.12 6.56 2.09
CA ILE A 255 11.73 5.63 1.02
C ILE A 255 12.81 5.46 -0.07
N GLY A 256 13.78 6.37 -0.14
CA GLY A 256 14.81 6.43 -1.17
C GLY A 256 15.53 5.11 -1.46
N PRO A 257 15.93 4.31 -0.44
CA PRO A 257 16.57 3.01 -0.66
C PRO A 257 15.74 2.01 -1.50
N TYR A 258 14.42 2.19 -1.59
CA TYR A 258 13.52 1.26 -2.28
C TYR A 258 13.09 1.75 -3.67
N VAL A 259 13.10 3.06 -3.91
CA VAL A 259 12.43 3.64 -5.10
C VAL A 259 13.34 4.43 -6.04
N LYS A 260 14.58 4.72 -5.64
CA LYS A 260 15.51 5.56 -6.41
C LYS A 260 15.88 4.99 -7.78
N GLU A 261 15.72 3.67 -7.97
CA GLU A 261 16.12 2.93 -9.19
C GLU A 261 14.94 2.73 -10.15
N ILE A 262 13.78 3.33 -9.86
CA ILE A 262 12.56 3.19 -10.66
C ILE A 262 12.39 4.47 -11.48
N ASP A 263 12.91 4.47 -12.70
CA ASP A 263 13.07 5.65 -13.53
C ASP A 263 11.73 6.27 -13.91
N CYS A 264 10.74 5.45 -14.29
CA CYS A 264 9.40 5.91 -14.63
C CYS A 264 8.68 6.65 -13.48
N MET A 265 9.20 6.57 -12.25
CA MET A 265 8.61 7.19 -11.06
C MET A 265 9.49 8.29 -10.44
N ARG A 266 10.60 8.69 -11.08
CA ARG A 266 11.49 9.75 -10.56
C ARG A 266 10.78 11.08 -10.34
N TYR A 267 9.75 11.39 -11.12
CA TYR A 267 8.91 12.57 -10.93
C TYR A 267 8.23 12.64 -9.54
N LYS A 268 8.03 11.50 -8.87
CA LYS A 268 7.53 11.46 -7.48
C LYS A 268 8.67 11.62 -6.46
N ASN A 269 9.84 11.03 -6.69
CA ASN A 269 10.87 10.92 -5.64
C ASN A 269 12.09 11.84 -5.79
N ASP A 270 12.29 12.50 -6.93
CA ASP A 270 13.42 13.42 -7.17
C ASP A 270 12.99 14.89 -7.16
N LEU A 271 13.08 15.50 -5.97
CA LEU A 271 12.79 16.92 -5.79
C LEU A 271 13.75 17.83 -6.57
N LYS A 272 15.02 17.44 -6.74
CA LYS A 272 16.01 18.29 -7.40
C LYS A 272 15.73 18.36 -8.89
N GLU A 273 15.44 17.22 -9.50
CA GLU A 273 15.05 17.12 -10.90
C GLU A 273 13.77 17.92 -11.18
N ASN A 274 12.74 17.77 -10.34
CA ASN A 274 11.48 18.52 -10.47
C ASN A 274 11.68 20.05 -10.46
N ILE A 275 12.61 20.55 -9.63
CA ILE A 275 12.96 21.98 -9.61
C ILE A 275 13.78 22.34 -10.86
N SER A 276 14.74 21.50 -11.26
CA SER A 276 15.58 21.72 -12.44
C SER A 276 14.73 21.86 -13.71
N LEU A 277 13.74 20.97 -13.91
CA LEU A 277 12.82 21.00 -15.05
C LEU A 277 11.97 22.27 -15.14
N LYS A 278 11.80 23.00 -14.03
CA LYS A 278 11.07 24.29 -14.01
C LYS A 278 11.99 25.51 -14.02
N THR A 279 13.30 25.32 -13.92
CA THR A 279 14.25 26.43 -13.76
C THR A 279 14.26 27.36 -14.97
N GLU A 280 14.31 26.82 -16.19
CA GLU A 280 14.30 27.61 -17.42
C GLU A 280 13.03 28.47 -17.53
N SER A 281 11.86 27.86 -17.38
CA SER A 281 10.57 28.59 -17.41
C SER A 281 10.48 29.68 -16.33
N LEU A 282 11.06 29.47 -15.14
CA LEU A 282 11.11 30.48 -14.09
C LEU A 282 12.05 31.63 -14.44
N GLN A 283 13.20 31.34 -15.06
CA GLN A 283 14.17 32.34 -15.51
C GLN A 283 13.64 33.15 -16.69
N GLU A 284 12.90 32.55 -17.60
CA GLU A 284 12.19 33.26 -18.66
C GLU A 284 11.14 34.22 -18.08
N LYS A 285 10.41 33.79 -17.07
CA LYS A 285 9.33 34.57 -16.45
C LYS A 285 9.82 35.72 -15.55
N PHE A 286 10.89 35.49 -14.78
CA PHE A 286 11.35 36.42 -13.74
C PHE A 286 12.74 37.02 -14.01
N GLY A 287 13.37 36.66 -15.12
CA GLY A 287 14.71 37.10 -15.54
C GLY A 287 15.81 36.09 -15.22
N LYS A 288 16.85 36.05 -16.06
CA LYS A 288 17.96 35.08 -15.96
C LYS A 288 18.71 35.13 -14.63
N ASP A 289 18.77 36.29 -14.00
CA ASP A 289 19.49 36.51 -12.73
C ASP A 289 18.65 36.15 -11.49
N VAL A 290 17.45 35.58 -11.67
CA VAL A 290 16.59 35.23 -10.54
C VAL A 290 17.21 34.10 -9.72
N LYS A 291 17.29 34.28 -8.40
CA LYS A 291 17.80 33.26 -7.49
C LYS A 291 16.70 32.24 -7.21
N ILE A 292 16.94 30.96 -7.45
CA ILE A 292 15.98 29.89 -7.13
C ILE A 292 16.43 29.17 -5.87
N VAL A 293 15.57 29.13 -4.83
CA VAL A 293 15.92 28.58 -3.52
C VAL A 293 14.78 27.74 -2.96
N VAL A 294 15.09 26.53 -2.51
CA VAL A 294 14.14 25.71 -1.76
C VAL A 294 13.79 26.40 -0.43
N SER A 295 12.49 26.56 -0.16
CA SER A 295 11.99 27.11 1.10
C SER A 295 12.46 26.21 2.23
N SER A 296 13.05 26.80 3.27
CA SER A 296 13.48 26.06 4.45
C SER A 296 12.64 26.51 5.65
N SER A 297 12.16 25.54 6.43
CA SER A 297 11.48 25.77 7.71
C SER A 297 12.40 26.45 8.74
N GLU A 298 13.73 26.31 8.60
CA GLU A 298 14.72 26.97 9.47
C GLU A 298 14.60 28.50 9.43
N ARG A 299 14.07 29.07 8.34
CA ARG A 299 13.85 30.51 8.22
C ARG A 299 12.82 31.05 9.21
N PHE A 300 11.95 30.17 9.72
CA PHE A 300 10.91 30.50 10.71
C PHE A 300 11.13 29.77 12.05
N LYS A 301 12.34 29.25 12.30
CA LYS A 301 12.67 28.57 13.57
C LYS A 301 12.33 29.49 14.75
N ALA A 302 11.69 28.96 15.79
CA ALA A 302 11.43 29.73 17.01
C ALA A 302 12.75 30.19 17.64
N TYR A 303 12.74 31.34 18.31
CA TYR A 303 13.89 31.73 19.14
C TYR A 303 13.98 30.78 20.33
N THR A 304 15.15 30.17 20.52
CA THR A 304 15.50 29.45 21.74
C THR A 304 15.60 30.42 22.91
N GLN A 305 15.54 29.89 24.13
CA GLN A 305 15.67 30.72 25.33
C GLN A 305 17.03 31.42 25.39
N GLU A 306 18.11 30.73 25.01
CA GLU A 306 19.46 31.29 24.91
C GLU A 306 19.54 32.43 23.89
N GLU A 307 18.95 32.27 22.71
CA GLU A 307 18.90 33.35 21.71
C GLU A 307 18.10 34.57 22.21
N ILE A 308 17.02 34.35 22.98
CA ILE A 308 16.23 35.43 23.58
C ILE A 308 17.08 36.17 24.62
N GLU A 309 17.74 35.44 25.52
CA GLU A 309 18.61 36.02 26.55
C GLU A 309 19.76 36.81 25.92
N ARG A 310 20.42 36.23 24.92
CA ARG A 310 21.48 36.91 24.17
C ARG A 310 20.97 38.16 23.47
N MET A 311 19.80 38.09 22.83
CA MET A 311 19.16 39.23 22.19
C MET A 311 18.85 40.36 23.18
N VAL A 312 18.35 40.04 24.38
CA VAL A 312 18.07 41.02 25.43
C VAL A 312 19.37 41.68 25.91
N VAL A 313 20.42 40.91 26.14
CA VAL A 313 21.74 41.43 26.55
C VAL A 313 22.29 42.40 25.50
N LEU A 314 22.34 41.97 24.24
CA LEU A 314 22.84 42.81 23.14
C LEU A 314 22.01 44.08 22.98
N LYS A 315 20.68 43.98 23.13
CA LYS A 315 19.82 45.15 22.97
C LYS A 315 19.92 46.14 24.13
N LYS A 316 20.08 45.67 25.37
CA LYS A 316 20.38 46.54 26.53
C LYS A 316 21.74 47.21 26.41
N ALA A 317 22.69 46.60 25.70
CA ALA A 317 23.98 47.20 25.34
C ALA A 317 23.90 48.16 24.13
N ASN A 318 22.69 48.54 23.68
CA ASN A 318 22.46 49.43 22.53
C ASN A 318 23.06 48.94 21.20
N ILE A 319 23.23 47.63 21.04
CA ILE A 319 23.65 47.06 19.75
C ILE A 319 22.53 47.23 18.71
N ALA A 320 22.94 47.51 17.47
CA ALA A 320 22.03 47.68 16.34
C ALA A 320 21.34 46.36 15.96
N ASP A 321 20.06 46.43 15.58
CA ASP A 321 19.24 45.25 15.28
C ASP A 321 19.83 44.38 14.15
N GLN A 322 20.55 44.99 13.20
CA GLN A 322 21.24 44.27 12.14
C GLN A 322 22.40 43.42 12.69
N VAL A 323 23.21 43.95 13.60
CA VAL A 323 24.33 43.22 14.21
C VAL A 323 23.80 42.06 15.08
N ILE A 324 22.69 42.28 15.80
CA ILE A 324 22.00 41.22 16.55
C ILE A 324 21.50 40.12 15.59
N ALA A 325 20.95 40.50 14.44
CA ALA A 325 20.50 39.54 13.43
C ALA A 325 21.65 38.71 12.86
N ASP A 326 22.77 39.35 12.54
CA ASP A 326 23.96 38.68 12.02
C ASP A 326 24.56 37.72 13.07
N GLU A 327 24.65 38.14 14.34
CA GLU A 327 25.18 37.31 15.44
C GLU A 327 24.31 36.10 15.75
N LEU A 328 22.98 36.24 15.70
CA LEU A 328 22.04 35.13 15.94
C LEU A 328 21.79 34.28 14.69
N GLY A 329 22.38 34.63 13.53
CA GLY A 329 22.07 33.97 12.26
C GLY A 329 20.60 34.09 11.86
N ARG A 330 19.93 35.19 12.24
CA ARG A 330 18.51 35.45 12.00
C ARG A 330 18.32 36.54 10.94
N SER A 331 17.13 36.60 10.35
CA SER A 331 16.80 37.72 9.47
C SER A 331 16.54 38.98 10.29
N TYR A 332 16.93 40.14 9.76
CA TYR A 332 16.69 41.45 10.37
C TYR A 332 15.23 41.61 10.85
N TRP A 333 14.26 41.32 9.97
CA TRP A 333 12.85 41.45 10.32
C TRP A 333 12.41 40.49 11.43
N SER A 334 12.96 39.27 11.47
CA SER A 334 12.68 38.33 12.57
C SER A 334 13.12 38.92 13.92
N VAL A 335 14.31 39.53 13.97
CA VAL A 335 14.83 40.17 15.19
C VAL A 335 13.98 41.38 15.56
N VAL A 336 13.66 42.26 14.61
CA VAL A 336 12.82 43.45 14.84
C VAL A 336 11.44 43.06 15.40
N TYR A 337 10.80 42.04 14.82
CA TYR A 337 9.50 41.56 15.31
C TYR A 337 9.61 40.93 16.71
N LYS A 338 10.67 40.16 16.98
CA LYS A 338 10.87 39.54 18.29
C LYS A 338 11.16 40.60 19.35
N LEU A 339 12.04 41.57 19.10
CA LEU A 339 12.31 42.70 19.98
C LEU A 339 11.04 43.51 20.27
N ARG A 340 10.23 43.78 19.25
CA ARG A 340 8.93 44.48 19.43
C ARG A 340 8.00 43.69 20.35
N ARG A 341 7.98 42.37 20.25
CA ARG A 341 7.20 41.50 21.12
C ARG A 341 7.73 41.50 22.56
N LEU A 342 9.04 41.34 22.74
CA LEU A 342 9.70 41.35 24.06
C LEU A 342 9.45 42.67 24.83
N ARG A 343 9.42 43.81 24.13
CA ARG A 343 9.04 45.11 24.74
C ARG A 343 7.58 45.13 25.24
N ARG A 344 6.65 44.51 24.50
CA ARG A 344 5.24 44.40 24.94
C ARG A 344 5.09 43.47 26.14
N GLU A 345 5.96 42.47 26.24
CA GLU A 345 6.01 41.50 27.34
C GLU A 345 6.76 42.06 28.57
N GLY A 346 7.31 43.29 28.50
CA GLY A 346 8.03 43.94 29.61
C GLY A 346 9.41 43.34 29.91
N ILE A 347 9.94 42.52 29.02
CA ILE A 347 11.25 41.85 29.17
C ILE A 347 12.40 42.78 28.76
N LEU A 348 12.11 43.77 27.91
CA LEU A 348 13.05 44.71 27.29
C LEU A 348 12.71 46.17 27.58
#